data_AF-G2E2K7-F1
#
_entry.id   AF-G2E2K7-F1
#
_cell.length_a   1.000
_cell.length_b   1.000
_cell.length_c   1.000
_cell.angle_alpha   90.00
_cell.angle_beta   90.00
_cell.angle_gamma   90.00
#
_symmetry.space_group_name_H-M   'P 1'
#
loop_
_entity.id
_entity.type
_entity.pdbx_description
1 polymer ?
#
loop_
_entity_poly.entity_id
_entity_poly.type
_entity_poly.pdbx_seq_one_letter_code
_entity_poly.pdbx_strand_id
1 'polypeptide(L)'
;MEALDLHNPIHRVSVDRFHQMIDAGVFADGDRVELIDGEMRDMSPIGPLHASCTDTLTMLFAPVLAGVAIVYARHGRELMG
;
A
#
# COMPACT_ATOMS: atom_id res chain seq x y z
N MET A 1 7.89 3.62 -22.03
CA MET A 1 8.27 3.34 -20.63
C MET A 1 9.46 2.40 -20.73
N GLU A 2 10.66 2.95 -20.71
CA GLU A 2 11.89 2.29 -21.18
C GLU A 2 12.47 1.32 -20.15
N ALA A 3 12.99 0.21 -20.67
CA ALA A 3 13.63 -0.89 -19.96
C ALA A 3 15.03 -0.51 -19.45
N LEU A 4 15.09 0.29 -18.37
CA LEU A 4 16.35 0.74 -17.76
C LEU A 4 16.72 0.05 -16.44
N ASP A 5 16.14 -1.12 -16.13
CA ASP A 5 16.33 -1.75 -14.81
C ASP A 5 16.94 -3.18 -14.83
N LEU A 6 17.34 -3.69 -15.98
CA LEU A 6 17.74 -5.12 -16.09
C LEU A 6 19.16 -5.42 -15.57
N HIS A 7 20.00 -4.42 -15.31
CA HIS A 7 21.42 -4.61 -14.94
C HIS A 7 21.86 -3.88 -13.67
N ASN A 8 20.93 -3.25 -12.94
CA ASN A 8 21.24 -2.58 -11.68
C ASN A 8 20.78 -3.47 -10.51
N PRO A 9 21.68 -3.96 -9.63
CA PRO A 9 21.27 -4.78 -8.51
C PRO A 9 20.40 -3.96 -7.54
N ILE A 10 19.19 -4.45 -7.26
CA ILE A 10 18.31 -3.86 -6.25
C ILE A 10 18.85 -4.22 -4.86
N HIS A 11 19.25 -3.20 -4.10
CA HIS A 11 19.62 -3.35 -2.70
C HIS A 11 18.37 -3.33 -1.81
N ARG A 12 18.05 -4.47 -1.22
CA ARG A 12 16.89 -4.62 -0.34
C ARG A 12 17.16 -4.06 1.05
N VAL A 13 16.14 -3.41 1.61
CA VAL A 13 16.12 -2.86 2.97
C VAL A 13 15.43 -3.85 3.90
N SER A 14 16.02 -4.09 5.08
CA SER A 14 15.38 -4.90 6.12
C SER A 14 14.32 -4.08 6.87
N VAL A 15 13.38 -4.78 7.51
CA VAL A 15 12.37 -4.15 8.37
C VAL A 15 13.02 -3.30 9.46
N ASP A 16 14.06 -3.80 10.12
CA ASP A 16 14.75 -3.06 11.19
C ASP A 16 15.38 -1.76 10.68
N ARG A 17 15.99 -1.78 9.49
CA ARG A 17 16.54 -0.56 8.88
C ARG A 17 15.44 0.42 8.51
N PHE A 18 14.32 -0.08 7.99
CA PHE A 18 13.19 0.77 7.65
C PHE A 18 12.65 1.49 8.90
N HIS A 19 12.51 0.78 10.04
CA HIS A 19 12.13 1.42 11.31
C HIS A 19 13.17 2.46 11.77
N GLN A 20 14.47 2.17 11.66
CA GLN A 20 15.51 3.15 11.99
C GLN A 20 15.42 4.43 11.14
N MET A 21 15.01 4.32 9.87
CA MET A 21 14.80 5.47 9.00
C MET A 21 13.59 6.30 9.43
N ILE A 22 12.50 5.65 9.88
CA ILE A 22 11.34 6.32 10.46
C ILE A 22 11.75 7.09 11.72
N ASP A 23 12.43 6.42 12.65
CA ASP A 23 12.88 7.02 13.91
C ASP A 23 13.86 8.18 13.70
N ALA A 24 14.68 8.10 12.64
CA ALA A 24 15.59 9.16 12.24
C ALA A 24 14.91 10.33 11.51
N GLY A 25 13.61 10.25 11.23
CA GLY A 25 12.85 11.31 10.54
C GLY A 25 13.20 11.45 9.06
N VAL A 26 13.55 10.36 8.38
CA VAL A 26 13.86 10.38 6.94
C VAL A 26 12.64 10.74 6.09
N PHE A 27 11.45 10.40 6.57
CA PHE A 27 10.17 10.64 5.89
C PHE A 27 9.49 11.88 6.46
N ALA A 28 8.93 12.72 5.59
CA ALA A 28 8.15 13.89 5.99
C ALA A 28 6.76 13.49 6.49
N ASP A 29 6.11 14.41 7.21
CA ASP A 29 4.73 14.22 7.63
C ASP A 29 3.81 14.13 6.39
N GLY A 30 3.19 12.97 6.20
CA GLY A 30 2.38 12.65 5.02
C GLY A 30 3.07 11.76 3.97
N ASP A 31 4.37 11.46 4.10
CA ASP A 31 5.04 10.46 3.26
C ASP A 31 4.51 9.06 3.62
N ARG A 32 3.66 8.52 2.74
CA ARG A 32 3.09 7.18 2.91
C ARG A 32 3.95 6.17 2.15
N VAL A 33 5.00 5.68 2.79
CA VAL A 33 5.93 4.71 2.20
C VAL A 33 5.67 3.31 2.79
N GLU A 34 5.62 2.31 1.92
CA GLU A 34 5.48 0.90 2.26
C GLU A 34 6.76 0.13 1.95
N LEU A 35 7.17 -0.80 2.82
CA LEU A 35 8.24 -1.74 2.54
C LEU A 35 7.64 -3.07 2.05
N ILE A 36 7.84 -3.39 0.77
CA ILE A 36 7.32 -4.60 0.12
C ILE A 36 8.49 -5.39 -0.45
N ASP A 37 8.69 -6.64 0.00
CA ASP A 37 9.80 -7.51 -0.40
C ASP A 37 11.20 -6.89 -0.24
N GLY A 38 11.34 -5.92 0.66
CA GLY A 38 12.58 -5.18 0.90
C GLY A 38 12.77 -3.98 -0.02
N GLU A 39 11.76 -3.60 -0.80
CA GLU A 39 11.71 -2.39 -1.61
C GLU A 39 10.79 -1.36 -0.96
N MET A 40 11.29 -0.14 -0.74
CA MET A 40 10.44 0.98 -0.32
C MET A 40 9.67 1.51 -1.52
N ARG A 41 8.35 1.59 -1.41
CA ARG A 41 7.47 2.11 -2.46
C ARG A 41 6.56 3.17 -1.88
N ASP A 42 6.24 4.18 -2.68
CA ASP A 42 5.14 5.08 -2.35
C ASP A 42 3.83 4.29 -2.37
N MET A 43 3.08 4.41 -1.28
CA MET A 43 1.72 3.89 -1.21
C MET A 43 0.91 4.55 -2.31
N SER A 44 0.24 3.74 -3.12
CA SER A 44 -0.63 4.26 -4.17
C SER A 44 -1.63 5.26 -3.56
N PRO A 45 -1.86 6.43 -4.19
CA PRO A 45 -2.83 7.38 -3.68
C PRO A 45 -4.17 6.68 -3.50
N ILE A 46 -4.77 6.82 -2.32
CA ILE A 46 -6.16 6.40 -2.11
C ILE A 46 -7.02 7.48 -2.77
N GLY A 47 -7.05 7.46 -4.10
CA GLY A 47 -7.85 8.36 -4.91
C GLY A 47 -9.22 7.76 -5.22
N PRO A 48 -10.14 8.54 -5.82
CA PRO A 48 -11.48 8.07 -6.19
C PRO A 48 -11.46 6.79 -7.03
N LEU A 49 -10.42 6.57 -7.82
CA LEU A 49 -10.20 5.37 -8.62
C LEU A 49 -9.92 4.12 -7.76
N HIS A 50 -9.07 4.26 -6.74
CA HIS A 50 -8.78 3.16 -5.81
C HIS A 50 -10.03 2.77 -5.01
N ALA A 51 -10.77 3.77 -4.51
CA ALA A 51 -12.05 3.53 -3.83
C ALA A 51 -13.08 2.86 -4.76
N SER A 52 -13.20 3.34 -6.00
CA SER A 52 -14.12 2.77 -7.00
C SER A 52 -13.82 1.30 -7.31
N CYS A 53 -12.53 0.91 -7.39
CA CYS A 53 -12.14 -0.48 -7.59
C CYS A 53 -12.53 -1.37 -6.40
N THR A 54 -12.27 -0.94 -5.16
CA THR A 54 -12.63 -1.70 -3.96
C THR A 54 -14.14 -1.77 -3.73
N ASP A 55 -14.87 -0.70 -4.07
CA ASP A 55 -16.33 -0.65 -4.02
C ASP A 55 -16.94 -1.58 -5.07
N THR A 56 -16.40 -1.60 -6.29
CA THR A 56 -16.82 -2.52 -7.36
C THR A 56 -16.65 -3.98 -6.93
N LEU A 57 -15.49 -4.34 -6.35
CA LEU A 57 -15.26 -5.69 -5.83
C LEU A 57 -16.25 -6.02 -4.71
N THR A 58 -16.49 -5.08 -3.79
CA THR A 58 -17.45 -5.27 -2.70
C THR A 58 -18.87 -5.51 -3.24
N MET A 59 -19.31 -4.73 -4.24
CA MET A 59 -20.61 -4.92 -4.89
C MET A 59 -20.75 -6.28 -5.57
N LEU A 60 -19.68 -6.81 -6.17
CA LEU A 60 -19.71 -8.09 -6.86
C LEU A 60 -19.71 -9.28 -5.89
N PHE A 61 -18.92 -9.22 -4.81
CA PHE A 61 -18.73 -10.36 -3.92
C PHE A 61 -19.70 -10.41 -2.73
N ALA A 62 -20.14 -9.26 -2.21
CA ALA A 62 -21.00 -9.24 -1.03
C ALA A 62 -22.33 -10.01 -1.21
N PRO A 63 -23.04 -9.92 -2.35
CA PRO A 63 -24.27 -10.70 -2.55
C PRO A 63 -24.03 -12.21 -2.61
N VAL A 64 -22.94 -12.64 -3.25
CA VAL A 64 -22.63 -14.07 -3.45
C VAL A 64 -22.19 -14.75 -2.15
N LEU A 65 -21.57 -14.00 -1.24
CA LEU A 65 -21.02 -14.52 0.01
C LEU A 65 -21.93 -14.28 1.22
N ALA A 66 -23.12 -13.72 1.02
CA ALA A 66 -24.08 -13.46 2.09
C ALA A 66 -24.41 -14.74 2.87
N GLY A 67 -24.21 -14.71 4.19
CA GLY A 67 -24.44 -15.86 5.09
C GLY A 67 -23.31 -16.89 5.13
N VAL A 68 -22.26 -16.73 4.32
CA VAL A 68 -21.08 -17.62 4.29
C VAL A 68 -19.81 -16.89 4.73
N ALA A 69 -19.66 -15.60 4.39
CA ALA A 69 -18.51 -14.79 4.80
C ALA A 69 -18.88 -13.30 4.94
N ILE A 70 -18.07 -12.56 5.70
CA ILE A 70 -18.18 -11.09 5.80
C ILE A 70 -17.20 -10.47 4.79
N VAL A 71 -17.74 -9.65 3.90
CA VAL A 71 -16.96 -8.88 2.92
C VAL A 71 -16.99 -7.41 3.34
N TYR A 72 -15.82 -6.79 3.49
CA TYR A 72 -15.70 -5.36 3.72
C TYR A 72 -14.47 -4.81 3.00
N ALA A 73 -14.61 -3.66 2.35
CA ALA A 73 -13.47 -2.93 1.82
C ALA A 73 -12.70 -2.29 2.99
N ARG A 74 -11.40 -2.56 3.06
CA ARG A 74 -10.50 -1.85 3.97
C ARG A 74 -9.92 -0.67 3.21
N HIS A 75 -10.48 0.51 3.42
CA HIS A 75 -9.77 1.74 3.13
C HIS A 75 -8.67 1.90 4.17
N GLY A 76 -7.43 2.16 3.73
CA GLY A 76 -6.36 2.55 4.65
C GLY A 76 -6.85 3.74 5.46
N ARG A 77 -7.03 3.57 6.77
CA ARG A 77 -7.52 4.65 7.64
C ARG A 77 -6.43 5.72 7.67
N GLU A 78 -6.73 6.88 7.12
CA GLU A 78 -6.00 8.10 7.44
C GLU A 78 -6.24 8.36 8.94
N LEU A 79 -5.24 8.06 9.76
CA LEU A 79 -5.14 8.67 11.08
C LEU A 79 -4.58 10.07 10.83
N MET A 80 -5.46 11.00 10.48
CA MET A 80 -5.16 12.41 10.65
C MET A 80 -5.30 12.70 12.15
N GLY A 81 -4.18 12.79 12.84
CA GLY A 81 -4.08 13.06 14.27
C GLY A 81 -2.68 13.48 14.64
#